data_AF-A0A7W2EXD1-F1
#
_entry.id   AF-A0A7W2EXD1-F1
#
_cell.length_a   1.000
_cell.length_b   1.000
_cell.length_c   1.000
_cell.angle_alpha   90.00
_cell.angle_beta   90.00
_cell.angle_gamma   90.00
#
_symmetry.space_group_name_H-M   'P 1'
#
loop_
_entity.id
_entity.type
_entity.pdbx_description
1 polymer ?
#
loop_
_entity_poly.entity_id
_entity_poly.type
_entity_poly.pdbx_seq_one_letter_code
_entity_poly.pdbx_strand_id
1 'polypeptide(L)'
;MFGSIDKSKGLLFVTYDLSLIVGNTMGAMQQEVERLDANRLLNTSPEDLKRYLVERHSITPIKLLRDQWYADHQEVQVDVSRDRMRWIEDRGRPVMVPGELFEVRVPFEGESELFYARASTFNMNPPRAVIDRTELVLRYESPVDQPLDVRPLVDQALADIEQHLSWQRGMIDAHNTALPAAAEHAIKQRRARLLAQSQRAEALGIPIRRRGDAPKTYAVPTVRRKAAPSLPPSSTAQFKPEPIWAMEQYEHALKIMQDMALVMERSPEAFKLMDEEALRQHFLVQLNGQFEGKATGETFNMEGKTDILLREGDRNVFIAECKFWKGPKAFGAAIDQLLGYSTWRDSKTAILVFNRGTDTSTVLTGINATATAHGNFKRLVSWPHESGFRYVLHSSGDVNREIILTVLVFHVPT
;
A
#
# COMPACT_ATOMS: atom_id res chain seq x y z
N MET A 1 30.51 -18.30 -6.89
CA MET A 1 31.69 -17.41 -6.89
C MET A 1 31.76 -16.81 -8.29
N PHE A 2 31.01 -15.73 -8.54
CA PHE A 2 30.97 -15.07 -9.85
C PHE A 2 31.85 -13.83 -9.78
N GLY A 3 32.91 -13.81 -10.59
CA GLY A 3 33.87 -12.71 -10.62
C GLY A 3 33.16 -11.40 -10.89
N SER A 4 33.36 -10.43 -10.00
CA SER A 4 33.04 -9.03 -10.23
C SER A 4 33.65 -8.62 -11.58
N ILE A 5 32.83 -8.50 -12.62
CA ILE A 5 33.26 -7.87 -13.87
C ILE A 5 33.73 -6.48 -13.49
N ASP A 6 34.96 -6.17 -13.87
CA ASP A 6 35.57 -4.88 -13.58
C ASP A 6 34.70 -3.78 -14.20
N LYS A 7 34.05 -2.97 -13.35
CA LYS A 7 33.20 -1.84 -13.74
C LYS A 7 33.98 -0.83 -14.60
N SER A 8 35.32 -0.86 -14.59
CA SER A 8 36.19 -0.05 -15.45
C SER A 8 36.12 -0.42 -16.94
N LYS A 9 35.68 -1.63 -17.30
CA LYS A 9 35.56 -2.09 -18.69
C LYS A 9 34.31 -1.55 -19.40
N GLY A 10 33.40 -0.91 -18.66
CA GLY A 10 32.22 -0.22 -19.19
C GLY A 10 31.15 -1.13 -19.80
N LEU A 11 31.20 -2.46 -19.64
CA LEU A 11 30.18 -3.36 -20.19
C LEU A 11 28.90 -3.30 -19.34
N LEU A 12 27.77 -3.00 -20.00
CA LEU A 12 26.45 -2.97 -19.36
C LEU A 12 25.72 -4.31 -19.53
N PHE A 13 24.74 -4.57 -18.66
CA PHE A 13 23.80 -5.70 -18.75
C PHE A 13 24.45 -7.09 -18.80
N VAL A 14 25.57 -7.29 -18.10
CA VAL A 14 26.31 -8.58 -18.11
C VAL A 14 26.67 -9.14 -16.72
N THR A 15 26.56 -8.33 -15.66
CA THR A 15 27.18 -8.68 -14.37
C THR A 15 26.25 -9.52 -13.50
N TYR A 16 25.00 -9.10 -13.36
CA TYR A 16 24.02 -9.74 -12.50
C TYR A 16 22.85 -10.30 -13.32
N ASP A 17 22.17 -11.31 -12.81
CA ASP A 17 20.93 -11.80 -13.41
C ASP A 17 19.74 -11.07 -12.77
N LEU A 18 18.95 -10.36 -13.58
CA LEU A 18 17.79 -9.61 -13.10
C LEU A 18 16.74 -10.54 -12.48
N SER A 19 16.60 -11.78 -12.97
CA SER A 19 15.66 -12.75 -12.40
C SER A 19 16.00 -13.09 -10.95
N LEU A 20 17.29 -13.20 -10.63
CA LEU A 20 17.77 -13.43 -9.27
C LEU A 20 17.54 -12.21 -8.38
N ILE A 21 17.75 -10.99 -8.90
CA ILE A 21 17.49 -9.75 -8.15
C ILE A 21 16.00 -9.64 -7.80
N VAL A 22 15.12 -9.85 -8.77
CA VAL A 22 13.66 -9.84 -8.58
C VAL A 22 13.25 -10.92 -7.57
N GLY A 23 13.73 -12.15 -7.73
CA GLY A 23 13.43 -13.25 -6.82
C GLY A 23 13.92 -13.00 -5.39
N ASN A 24 15.13 -12.48 -5.22
CA ASN A 24 15.69 -12.13 -3.92
C ASN A 24 14.90 -10.99 -3.25
N THR A 25 14.43 -10.02 -4.02
CA THR A 25 13.61 -8.90 -3.50
C THR A 25 12.26 -9.43 -2.99
N MET A 26 11.61 -10.31 -3.75
CA MET A 26 10.37 -10.97 -3.31
C MET A 26 10.58 -11.82 -2.05
N GLY A 27 11.67 -12.59 -2.00
CA GLY A 27 12.04 -13.39 -0.83
C GLY A 27 12.36 -12.53 0.40
N ALA A 28 13.03 -11.39 0.21
CA ALA A 28 13.34 -10.44 1.27
C ALA A 28 12.06 -9.83 1.88
N MET A 29 11.08 -9.49 1.06
CA MET A 29 9.76 -9.02 1.52
C MET A 29 9.08 -10.07 2.41
N GLN A 30 9.04 -11.33 1.96
CA GLN A 30 8.45 -12.43 2.73
C GLN A 30 9.19 -12.67 4.06
N GLN A 31 10.53 -12.62 4.04
CA GLN A 31 11.34 -12.75 5.25
C GLN A 31 11.12 -11.58 6.22
N GLU A 32 10.92 -10.36 5.71
CA GLU A 32 10.61 -9.19 6.53
C GLU A 32 9.28 -9.40 7.27
N VAL A 33 8.24 -9.89 6.59
CA VAL A 33 6.95 -10.25 7.22
C VAL A 33 7.12 -11.30 8.32
N GLU A 34 7.96 -12.31 8.11
CA GLU A 34 8.23 -13.35 9.12
C GLU A 34 8.99 -12.82 10.34
N ARG A 35 9.88 -11.85 10.14
CA ARG A 35 10.71 -11.23 11.20
C ARG A 35 10.00 -10.14 11.98
N LEU A 36 8.89 -9.60 11.46
CA LEU A 36 8.08 -8.63 12.20
C LEU A 36 7.61 -9.22 13.53
N ASP A 37 7.72 -8.41 14.59
CA ASP A 37 7.21 -8.78 15.91
C ASP A 37 5.72 -9.15 15.83
N ALA A 38 5.34 -10.23 16.52
CA ALA A 38 3.99 -10.78 16.44
C ALA A 38 2.93 -9.80 16.94
N ASN A 39 3.21 -9.06 18.02
CA ASN A 39 2.27 -8.09 18.57
C ASN A 39 2.10 -6.90 17.60
N ARG A 40 3.22 -6.41 17.05
CA ARG A 40 3.21 -5.35 16.03
C ARG A 40 2.45 -5.75 14.78
N LEU A 41 2.69 -6.94 14.25
CA LEU A 41 2.02 -7.43 13.04
C LEU A 41 0.51 -7.53 13.23
N LEU A 42 0.05 -7.95 14.41
CA LEU A 42 -1.38 -8.11 14.72
C LEU A 42 -2.07 -6.76 15.00
N ASN A 43 -1.38 -5.81 15.63
CA ASN A 43 -1.90 -4.49 15.98
C ASN A 43 -1.77 -3.42 14.88
N THR A 44 -1.20 -3.75 13.73
CA THR A 44 -1.07 -2.82 12.59
C THR A 44 -2.09 -3.19 11.52
N SER A 45 -2.67 -2.19 10.85
CA SER A 45 -3.59 -2.40 9.73
C SER A 45 -2.89 -3.19 8.61
N PRO A 46 -3.50 -4.29 8.11
CA PRO A 46 -2.93 -5.08 7.01
C PRO A 46 -2.67 -4.24 5.74
N GLU A 47 -3.52 -3.25 5.47
CA GLU A 47 -3.40 -2.37 4.31
C GLU A 47 -2.22 -1.40 4.46
N ASP A 48 -2.00 -0.86 5.66
CA ASP A 48 -0.85 0.01 5.95
C ASP A 48 0.48 -0.77 5.85
N LEU A 49 0.51 -1.99 6.36
CA LEU A 49 1.66 -2.90 6.19
C LEU A 49 1.90 -3.24 4.73
N LYS A 50 0.84 -3.53 3.97
CA LYS A 50 0.94 -3.81 2.52
C LYS A 50 1.56 -2.63 1.79
N ARG A 51 1.06 -1.42 2.02
CA ARG A 51 1.60 -0.19 1.41
C ARG A 51 3.09 0.00 1.73
N TYR A 52 3.46 -0.14 3.00
CA TYR A 52 4.86 -0.06 3.43
C TYR A 52 5.75 -1.09 2.73
N LEU A 53 5.33 -2.36 2.65
CA LEU A 53 6.10 -3.43 2.00
C LEU A 53 6.23 -3.21 0.49
N VAL A 54 5.15 -2.77 -0.16
CA VAL A 54 5.15 -2.46 -1.60
C VAL A 54 6.09 -1.30 -1.90
N GLU A 55 6.02 -0.21 -1.12
CA GLU A 55 6.90 0.94 -1.31
C GLU A 55 8.37 0.55 -1.12
N ARG A 56 8.67 -0.23 -0.08
CA ARG A 56 10.03 -0.65 0.26
C ARG A 56 10.65 -1.64 -0.72
N HIS A 57 9.86 -2.57 -1.29
CA HIS A 57 10.35 -3.66 -2.14
C HIS A 57 10.01 -3.49 -3.63
N SER A 58 9.45 -2.34 -4.00
CA SER A 58 9.28 -1.95 -5.40
C SER A 58 10.64 -1.60 -6.03
N ILE A 59 10.83 -2.00 -7.28
CA ILE A 59 12.04 -1.70 -8.04
C ILE A 59 11.73 -0.54 -8.99
N THR A 60 12.52 0.52 -8.94
CA THR A 60 12.33 1.68 -9.84
C THR A 60 13.11 1.45 -11.14
N PRO A 61 12.42 1.29 -12.29
CA PRO A 61 13.10 1.06 -13.57
C PRO A 61 13.93 2.29 -13.99
N ILE A 62 14.98 2.04 -14.75
CA ILE A 62 15.78 3.12 -15.34
C ILE A 62 14.97 3.86 -16.41
N LYS A 63 15.04 5.19 -16.39
CA LYS A 63 14.53 6.07 -17.44
C LYS A 63 15.64 7.04 -17.84
N LEU A 64 16.06 6.99 -19.10
CA LEU A 64 17.02 7.94 -19.66
C LEU A 64 16.32 9.28 -19.97
N LEU A 65 16.96 10.39 -19.63
CA LEU A 65 16.49 11.75 -19.89
C LEU A 65 17.21 12.31 -21.13
N ARG A 66 16.83 11.83 -22.32
CA ARG A 66 17.49 12.18 -23.59
C ARG A 66 17.36 13.66 -23.96
N ASP A 67 16.36 14.34 -23.43
CA ASP A 67 16.14 15.77 -23.58
C ASP A 67 17.16 16.63 -22.82
N GLN A 68 17.88 16.02 -21.87
CA GLN A 68 18.82 16.72 -20.95
C GLN A 68 20.27 16.27 -21.13
N TRP A 69 20.57 15.50 -22.17
CA TRP A 69 21.94 15.10 -22.46
C TRP A 69 22.81 16.27 -22.94
N TYR A 70 24.11 16.16 -22.71
CA TYR A 70 25.10 17.12 -23.16
C TYR A 70 26.39 16.39 -23.54
N ALA A 71 27.27 17.08 -24.26
CA ALA A 71 28.55 16.53 -24.67
C ALA A 71 29.69 17.46 -24.26
N ASP A 72 30.71 16.88 -23.64
CA ASP A 72 31.99 17.54 -23.38
C ASP A 72 32.99 17.13 -24.45
N HIS A 73 33.85 18.07 -24.84
CA HIS A 73 34.91 17.85 -25.82
C HIS A 73 36.23 18.35 -25.25
N GLN A 74 37.28 17.53 -25.35
CA GLN A 74 38.62 17.89 -24.90
C GLN A 74 39.70 17.22 -25.76
N GLU A 75 40.84 17.91 -25.90
CA GLU A 75 42.03 17.36 -26.53
C GLU A 75 42.73 16.41 -25.55
N VAL A 76 43.05 15.20 -26.02
CA VAL A 76 43.69 14.15 -25.21
C VAL A 76 44.80 13.47 -26.00
N GLN A 77 45.65 12.73 -25.29
CA GLN A 77 46.59 11.82 -25.92
C GLN A 77 45.92 10.46 -26.08
N VAL A 78 45.81 9.97 -27.32
CA VAL A 78 45.17 8.68 -27.66
C VAL A 78 46.24 7.63 -27.93
N ASP A 79 46.11 6.46 -27.32
CA ASP A 79 47.00 5.33 -27.58
C ASP A 79 46.64 4.64 -28.90
N VAL A 80 47.48 4.79 -29.91
CA VAL A 80 47.31 4.17 -31.24
C VAL A 80 48.12 2.88 -31.41
N SER A 81 48.73 2.33 -30.36
CA SER A 81 49.50 1.06 -30.42
C SER A 81 48.71 -0.11 -31.03
N ARG A 82 47.37 -0.07 -30.89
CA ARG A 82 46.43 -1.09 -31.41
C ARG A 82 45.88 -0.80 -32.80
N ASP A 83 46.17 0.35 -33.39
CA ASP A 83 45.70 0.70 -34.74
C ASP A 83 46.45 -0.14 -35.79
N ARG A 84 45.73 -1.00 -36.52
CA ARG A 84 46.32 -1.89 -37.54
C ARG A 84 46.69 -1.17 -38.84
N MET A 85 46.14 0.02 -39.06
CA MET A 85 46.40 0.83 -40.27
C MET A 85 47.67 1.67 -40.14
N ARG A 86 48.22 1.81 -38.94
CA ARG A 86 49.47 2.53 -38.68
C ARG A 86 50.68 1.60 -38.66
N TRP A 87 51.77 2.04 -39.28
CA TRP A 87 53.07 1.41 -39.08
C TRP A 87 53.64 1.81 -37.72
N ILE A 88 53.78 0.83 -36.82
CA ILE A 88 54.29 1.01 -35.46
C ILE A 88 55.34 -0.07 -35.20
N GLU A 89 56.57 0.35 -34.89
CA GLU A 89 57.74 -0.53 -34.75
C GLU A 89 57.65 -1.44 -33.50
N ASP A 90 57.32 -0.87 -32.33
CA ASP A 90 57.07 -1.62 -31.09
C ASP A 90 55.62 -1.43 -30.62
N ARG A 91 54.75 -2.39 -30.94
CA ARG A 91 53.35 -2.42 -30.48
C ARG A 91 53.18 -2.96 -29.05
N GLY A 92 54.28 -3.37 -28.39
CA GLY A 92 54.28 -3.83 -27.01
C GLY A 92 54.17 -2.71 -25.98
N ARG A 93 54.26 -1.45 -26.41
CA ARG A 93 54.16 -0.25 -25.56
C ARG A 93 53.08 0.69 -26.08
N PRO A 94 52.43 1.49 -25.21
CA PRO A 94 51.52 2.55 -25.64
C PRO A 94 52.23 3.56 -26.55
N VAL A 95 51.57 3.94 -27.65
CA VAL A 95 52.04 4.96 -28.59
C VAL A 95 51.02 6.07 -28.60
N MET A 96 51.34 7.19 -27.95
CA MET A 96 50.42 8.29 -27.74
C MET A 96 50.51 9.31 -28.87
N VAL A 97 49.37 9.71 -29.43
CA VAL A 97 49.26 10.81 -30.40
C VAL A 97 48.18 11.81 -29.97
N PRO A 98 48.27 13.10 -30.37
CA PRO A 98 47.17 14.05 -30.17
C PRO A 98 45.86 13.54 -30.80
N GLY A 99 44.78 13.66 -30.04
CA GLY A 99 43.44 13.25 -30.42
C GLY A 99 42.39 14.02 -29.66
N GLU A 100 41.13 13.67 -29.92
CA GLU A 100 39.96 14.27 -29.33
C GLU A 100 39.21 13.22 -28.52
N LEU A 101 38.67 13.63 -27.37
CA LEU A 101 37.73 12.86 -26.56
C LEU A 101 36.39 13.57 -26.57
N PHE A 102 35.35 12.84 -27.00
CA PHE A 102 33.95 13.22 -26.81
C PHE A 102 33.36 12.40 -25.66
N GLU A 103 32.89 13.08 -24.62
CA GLU A 103 32.09 12.47 -23.55
C GLU A 103 30.63 12.90 -23.71
N VAL A 104 29.75 11.98 -24.12
CA VAL A 104 28.30 12.24 -24.13
C VAL A 104 27.71 11.76 -22.81
N ARG A 105 27.12 12.69 -22.06
CA ARG A 105 26.52 12.45 -20.75
C ARG A 105 25.00 12.49 -20.85
N VAL A 106 24.35 11.42 -20.41
CA VAL A 106 22.90 11.26 -20.43
C VAL A 106 22.40 11.05 -19.00
N PRO A 107 21.73 12.04 -18.40
CA PRO A 107 21.10 11.87 -17.09
C PRO A 107 20.05 10.76 -17.10
N PHE A 108 19.88 10.06 -15.97
CA PHE A 108 18.84 9.05 -15.82
C PHE A 108 18.19 9.07 -14.43
N GLU A 109 16.96 8.58 -14.38
CA GLU A 109 16.22 8.29 -13.15
C GLU A 109 16.17 6.77 -12.92
N GLY A 110 16.10 6.35 -11.66
CA GLY A 110 15.98 4.93 -11.29
C GLY A 110 17.19 4.38 -10.55
N GLU A 111 17.29 3.05 -10.47
CA GLU A 111 18.35 2.37 -9.74
C GLU A 111 19.54 2.05 -10.65
N SER A 112 20.69 2.68 -10.39
CA SER A 112 21.89 2.57 -11.24
C SER A 112 22.47 1.16 -11.34
N GLU A 113 22.27 0.32 -10.32
CA GLU A 113 22.72 -1.08 -10.35
C GLU A 113 22.01 -1.90 -11.45
N LEU A 114 20.83 -1.45 -11.91
CA LEU A 114 20.11 -2.11 -13.00
C LEU A 114 20.87 -2.04 -14.33
N PHE A 115 21.75 -1.05 -14.55
CA PHE A 115 22.62 -1.02 -15.74
C PHE A 115 23.58 -2.21 -15.81
N TYR A 116 23.82 -2.90 -14.70
CA TYR A 116 24.67 -4.09 -14.63
C TYR A 116 23.88 -5.39 -14.59
N ALA A 117 22.55 -5.32 -14.45
CA ALA A 117 21.67 -6.48 -14.42
C ALA A 117 21.26 -6.88 -15.84
N ARG A 118 21.33 -8.16 -16.18
CA ARG A 118 20.89 -8.69 -17.47
C ARG A 118 19.46 -9.20 -17.36
N ALA A 119 18.59 -8.82 -18.28
CA ALA A 119 17.26 -9.41 -18.40
C ALA A 119 17.34 -10.88 -18.86
N SER A 120 16.24 -11.63 -18.72
CA SER A 120 16.14 -12.99 -19.25
C SER A 120 16.23 -13.03 -20.78
N THR A 121 15.74 -11.97 -21.42
CA THR A 121 15.91 -11.71 -22.86
C THR A 121 17.15 -10.84 -23.05
N PHE A 122 18.11 -11.29 -23.86
CA PHE A 122 19.34 -10.55 -24.12
C PHE A 122 19.91 -10.90 -25.51
N ASN A 123 20.85 -10.08 -25.98
CA ASN A 123 21.68 -10.36 -27.16
C ASN A 123 23.16 -10.52 -26.77
N MET A 124 23.99 -11.03 -27.68
CA MET A 124 25.41 -11.31 -27.42
C MET A 124 26.32 -10.08 -27.55
N ASN A 125 25.76 -8.92 -27.88
CA ASN A 125 26.48 -7.67 -28.10
C ASN A 125 26.05 -6.63 -27.05
N PRO A 126 26.53 -6.73 -25.80
CA PRO A 126 26.18 -5.79 -24.76
C PRO A 126 26.75 -4.39 -25.05
N PRO A 127 25.95 -3.32 -24.83
CA PRO A 127 26.42 -1.97 -25.01
C PRO A 127 27.46 -1.59 -23.95
N ARG A 128 28.21 -0.52 -24.23
CA ARG A 128 29.27 -0.02 -23.35
C ARG A 128 29.01 1.42 -22.94
N ALA A 129 29.06 1.67 -21.63
CA ALA A 129 29.07 2.99 -21.05
C ALA A 129 29.63 2.95 -19.62
N VAL A 130 30.00 4.12 -19.10
CA VAL A 130 30.37 4.30 -17.70
C VAL A 130 29.20 4.95 -16.96
N ILE A 131 28.91 4.50 -15.74
CA ILE A 131 27.91 5.14 -14.89
C ILE A 131 28.63 6.05 -13.91
N ASP A 132 28.39 7.36 -14.01
CA ASP A 132 28.91 8.38 -13.10
C ASP A 132 27.74 8.97 -12.29
N ARG A 133 27.61 8.53 -11.04
CA ARG A 133 26.52 8.92 -10.12
C ARG A 133 25.11 8.66 -10.70
N THR A 134 24.56 9.64 -11.42
CA THR A 134 23.21 9.66 -12.02
C THR A 134 23.26 9.93 -13.52
N GLU A 135 24.43 9.82 -14.13
CA GLU A 135 24.65 10.02 -15.56
C GLU A 135 25.26 8.77 -16.19
N LEU A 136 24.78 8.47 -17.39
CA LEU A 136 25.37 7.50 -18.30
C LEU A 136 26.38 8.26 -19.18
N VAL A 137 27.64 7.83 -19.18
CA VAL A 137 28.74 8.47 -19.91
C VAL A 137 29.21 7.56 -21.03
N LEU A 138 29.03 8.02 -22.27
CA LEU A 138 29.55 7.38 -23.48
C LEU A 138 30.83 8.11 -23.91
N ARG A 139 31.92 7.37 -24.08
CA ARG A 139 33.26 7.92 -24.38
C ARG A 139 33.73 7.48 -25.75
N TYR A 140 34.14 8.44 -26.57
CA TYR A 140 34.67 8.22 -27.91
C TYR A 140 35.98 8.98 -28.07
N GLU A 141 37.06 8.24 -28.30
CA GLU A 141 38.39 8.78 -28.54
C GLU A 141 38.77 8.58 -30.01
N SER A 142 39.28 9.63 -30.65
CA SER A 142 39.78 9.56 -32.02
C SER A 142 41.06 10.37 -32.20
N PRO A 143 42.10 9.83 -32.86
CA PRO A 143 43.27 10.61 -33.27
C PRO A 143 42.89 11.76 -34.22
N VAL A 144 43.60 12.88 -34.16
CA VAL A 144 43.32 14.07 -35.00
C VAL A 144 43.35 13.76 -36.51
N ASP A 145 44.23 12.85 -36.92
CA ASP A 145 44.41 12.42 -38.31
C ASP A 145 43.42 11.33 -38.76
N GLN A 146 42.55 10.84 -37.86
CA GLN A 146 41.46 9.90 -38.15
C GLN A 146 40.19 10.32 -37.38
N PRO A 147 39.57 11.46 -37.75
CA PRO A 147 38.39 11.95 -37.05
C PRO A 147 37.22 10.97 -37.16
N LEU A 148 36.46 10.84 -36.08
CA LEU A 148 35.34 9.93 -35.97
C LEU A 148 34.02 10.70 -35.98
N ASP A 149 33.05 10.28 -36.80
CA ASP A 149 31.68 10.80 -36.68
C ASP A 149 31.00 10.16 -35.46
N VAL A 150 30.99 10.90 -34.35
CA VAL A 150 30.51 10.43 -33.05
C VAL A 150 28.98 10.29 -33.02
N ARG A 151 28.24 11.06 -33.82
CA ARG A 151 26.78 11.14 -33.67
C ARG A 151 26.07 9.81 -33.96
N PRO A 152 26.33 9.12 -35.09
CA PRO A 152 25.72 7.82 -35.37
C PRO A 152 26.10 6.75 -34.33
N LEU A 153 27.32 6.80 -33.78
CA LEU A 153 27.78 5.86 -32.76
C LEU A 153 27.04 6.05 -31.43
N VAL A 154 26.78 7.30 -31.06
CA VAL A 154 25.99 7.65 -29.88
C VAL A 154 24.54 7.18 -30.06
N ASP A 155 23.93 7.47 -31.21
CA ASP A 155 22.54 7.10 -31.48
C ASP A 155 22.36 5.57 -31.45
N GLN A 156 23.30 4.81 -32.04
CA GLN A 156 23.30 3.34 -31.97
C GLN A 156 23.50 2.84 -30.54
N ALA A 157 24.49 3.36 -29.80
CA ALA A 157 24.75 2.93 -28.43
C ALA A 157 23.54 3.16 -27.52
N LEU A 158 22.85 4.30 -27.67
CA LEU A 158 21.63 4.57 -26.91
C LEU A 158 20.47 3.67 -27.32
N ALA A 159 20.30 3.39 -28.62
CA ALA A 159 19.28 2.45 -29.09
C ALA A 159 19.49 1.04 -28.49
N ASP A 160 20.74 0.57 -28.44
CA ASP A 160 21.09 -0.71 -27.84
C ASP A 160 20.79 -0.71 -26.33
N ILE A 161 21.16 0.36 -25.62
CA ILE A 161 20.88 0.51 -24.17
C ILE A 161 19.38 0.51 -23.92
N GLU A 162 18.61 1.29 -24.68
CA GLU A 162 17.15 1.35 -24.56
C GLU A 162 16.48 0.01 -24.84
N GLN A 163 17.00 -0.77 -25.78
CA GLN A 163 16.52 -2.12 -26.05
C GLN A 163 16.69 -3.03 -24.82
N HIS A 164 17.87 -3.01 -24.19
CA HIS A 164 18.10 -3.78 -22.96
C HIS A 164 17.22 -3.29 -21.81
N LEU A 165 17.05 -1.97 -21.65
CA LEU A 165 16.16 -1.38 -20.65
C LEU A 165 14.69 -1.77 -20.88
N SER A 166 14.25 -1.88 -22.14
CA SER A 166 12.92 -2.36 -22.50
C SER A 166 12.69 -3.79 -22.04
N TRP A 167 13.66 -4.70 -22.25
CA TRP A 167 13.56 -6.07 -21.78
C TRP A 167 13.53 -6.17 -20.26
N GLN A 168 14.35 -5.37 -19.56
CA GLN A 168 14.31 -5.30 -18.10
C GLN A 168 12.96 -4.79 -17.58
N ARG A 169 12.40 -3.77 -18.24
CA ARG A 169 11.16 -3.13 -17.82
C ARG A 169 10.00 -4.13 -17.73
N GLY A 170 9.87 -5.03 -18.70
CA GLY A 170 8.86 -6.09 -18.63
C GLY A 170 8.96 -6.97 -17.37
N MET A 171 10.18 -7.31 -16.95
CA MET A 171 10.40 -8.09 -15.72
C MET A 171 10.11 -7.28 -14.45
N ILE A 172 10.54 -6.01 -14.42
CA ILE A 172 10.34 -5.10 -13.28
C ILE A 172 8.85 -4.79 -13.09
N ASP A 173 8.13 -4.52 -14.18
CA ASP A 173 6.70 -4.20 -14.14
C ASP A 173 5.89 -5.42 -13.69
N ALA A 174 6.26 -6.62 -14.14
CA ALA A 174 5.65 -7.86 -13.67
C ALA A 174 5.87 -8.08 -12.15
N HIS A 175 7.09 -7.83 -11.64
CA HIS A 175 7.38 -7.89 -10.21
C HIS A 175 6.57 -6.88 -9.42
N ASN A 176 6.60 -5.61 -9.82
CA ASN A 176 5.88 -4.53 -9.14
C ASN A 176 4.37 -4.74 -9.15
N THR A 177 3.83 -5.35 -10.22
CA THR A 177 2.40 -5.70 -10.32
C THR A 177 2.03 -6.87 -9.40
N ALA A 178 2.91 -7.86 -9.24
CA ALA A 178 2.67 -9.02 -8.38
C ALA A 178 2.88 -8.73 -6.88
N LEU A 179 3.69 -7.72 -6.56
CA LEU A 179 4.14 -7.41 -5.20
C LEU A 179 2.98 -7.14 -4.20
N PRO A 180 1.91 -6.38 -4.52
CA PRO A 180 0.82 -6.12 -3.58
C PRO A 180 0.07 -7.39 -3.17
N ALA A 181 -0.24 -8.26 -4.14
CA ALA A 181 -0.93 -9.52 -3.88
C ALA A 181 -0.06 -10.48 -3.06
N ALA A 182 1.24 -10.55 -3.36
CA ALA A 182 2.19 -11.35 -2.60
C ALA A 182 2.34 -10.85 -1.15
N ALA A 183 2.43 -9.54 -0.95
CA ALA A 183 2.51 -8.94 0.38
C ALA A 183 1.24 -9.20 1.20
N GLU A 184 0.06 -9.03 0.60
CA GLU A 184 -1.22 -9.32 1.24
C GLU A 184 -1.31 -10.79 1.68
N HIS A 185 -0.91 -11.71 0.80
CA HIS A 185 -0.91 -13.14 1.11
C HIS A 185 0.03 -13.48 2.26
N ALA A 186 1.26 -12.96 2.23
CA ALA A 186 2.25 -13.17 3.29
C ALA A 186 1.76 -12.66 4.65
N ILE A 187 1.17 -11.44 4.69
CA ILE A 187 0.60 -10.86 5.91
C ILE A 187 -0.55 -11.74 6.43
N LYS A 188 -1.51 -12.10 5.57
CA LYS A 188 -2.67 -12.94 5.96
C LYS A 188 -2.22 -14.29 6.52
N GLN A 189 -1.31 -14.99 5.84
CA GLN A 189 -0.80 -16.28 6.29
C GLN A 189 -0.06 -16.18 7.63
N ARG A 190 0.76 -15.15 7.83
CA ARG A 190 1.48 -14.97 9.11
C ARG A 190 0.51 -14.63 10.24
N ARG A 191 -0.44 -13.72 10.03
CA ARG A 191 -1.46 -13.38 11.04
C ARG A 191 -2.31 -14.58 11.42
N ALA A 192 -2.81 -15.35 10.45
CA ALA A 192 -3.59 -16.55 10.71
C ALA A 192 -2.81 -17.58 11.55
N ARG A 193 -1.53 -17.82 11.25
CA ARG A 193 -0.67 -18.70 12.05
C ARG A 193 -0.50 -18.21 13.49
N LEU A 194 -0.28 -16.90 13.70
CA LEU A 194 -0.14 -16.32 15.04
C LEU A 194 -1.45 -16.42 15.85
N LEU A 195 -2.60 -16.17 15.22
CA LEU A 195 -3.92 -16.30 15.86
C LEU A 195 -4.20 -17.76 16.27
N ALA A 196 -3.94 -18.72 15.38
CA ALA A 196 -4.10 -20.15 15.69
C ALA A 196 -3.12 -20.64 16.76
N GLN A 197 -1.94 -20.04 16.88
CA GLN A 197 -1.02 -20.31 18.00
C GLN A 197 -1.55 -19.72 19.31
N SER A 198 -2.09 -18.50 19.27
CA SER A 198 -2.67 -17.84 20.46
C SER A 198 -3.87 -18.63 21.00
N GLN A 199 -4.81 -19.05 20.14
CA GLN A 199 -5.99 -19.83 20.54
C GLN A 199 -5.61 -21.17 21.16
N ARG A 200 -4.62 -21.89 20.60
CA ARG A 200 -4.12 -23.14 21.18
C ARG A 200 -3.45 -22.93 22.53
N ALA A 201 -2.78 -21.79 22.70
CA ALA A 201 -2.09 -21.49 23.93
C ALA A 201 -3.05 -21.03 25.05
N GLU A 202 -4.15 -20.35 24.70
CA GLU A 202 -5.26 -20.06 25.62
C GLU A 202 -6.02 -21.33 26.03
N ALA A 203 -6.22 -22.28 25.12
CA ALA A 203 -6.86 -23.56 25.40
C ALA A 203 -6.08 -24.43 26.42
N LEU A 204 -4.79 -24.16 26.63
CA LEU A 204 -3.98 -24.86 27.64
C LEU A 204 -4.30 -24.40 29.07
N GLY A 205 -4.96 -23.26 29.28
CA GLY A 205 -5.31 -22.75 30.62
C GLY A 205 -4.12 -22.39 31.52
N ILE A 206 -2.88 -22.46 31.01
CA ILE A 206 -1.64 -22.19 31.75
C ILE A 206 -1.13 -20.79 31.36
N PRO A 207 -0.87 -19.89 32.31
CA PRO A 207 -0.36 -18.55 32.01
C PRO A 207 1.01 -18.63 31.34
N ILE A 208 1.06 -18.18 30.07
CA ILE A 208 2.26 -18.20 29.25
C ILE A 208 3.24 -17.14 29.76
N ARG A 209 4.41 -17.57 30.21
CA ARG A 209 5.52 -16.67 30.56
C ARG A 209 6.07 -16.06 29.27
N ARG A 210 5.78 -14.78 29.05
CA ARG A 210 6.31 -14.03 27.89
C ARG A 210 7.80 -13.77 28.08
N ARG A 211 8.58 -13.93 27.01
CA ARG A 211 9.95 -13.38 26.95
C ARG A 211 9.83 -11.85 27.04
N GLY A 212 10.47 -11.26 28.05
CA GLY A 212 10.51 -9.81 28.27
C GLY A 212 11.44 -9.05 27.32
N ASP A 213 11.97 -9.71 26.30
CA ASP A 213 12.98 -9.11 25.42
C ASP A 213 12.34 -8.66 24.11
N ALA A 214 11.61 -7.55 24.17
CA ALA A 214 11.53 -6.67 23.01
C ALA A 214 12.80 -5.80 23.06
N PRO A 215 13.82 -6.03 22.19
CA PRO A 215 14.98 -5.16 22.18
C PRO A 215 14.53 -3.75 21.82
N LYS A 216 14.62 -2.83 22.79
CA LYS A 216 14.77 -1.41 22.52
C LYS A 216 16.17 -1.22 21.96
N THR A 217 16.34 -1.21 20.65
CA THR A 217 17.62 -0.74 20.10
C THR A 217 17.45 -0.05 18.76
N TYR A 218 17.66 1.26 18.87
CA TYR A 218 18.11 2.16 17.83
C TYR A 218 19.50 1.73 17.31
N ALA A 219 19.77 2.18 16.08
CA ALA A 219 21.06 2.32 15.40
C ALA A 219 21.72 1.08 14.77
N VAL A 220 21.73 1.06 13.43
CA VAL A 220 22.96 0.81 12.65
C VAL A 220 23.00 1.85 11.51
N PRO A 221 24.09 2.62 11.38
CA PRO A 221 24.28 3.56 10.28
C PRO A 221 24.88 2.83 9.09
N THR A 222 24.22 2.87 7.93
CA THR A 222 24.92 2.57 6.67
C THR A 222 24.20 3.21 5.49
N VAL A 223 24.92 4.17 4.90
CA VAL A 223 24.93 4.62 3.50
C VAL A 223 23.58 5.01 2.87
N ARG A 224 23.48 6.31 2.56
CA ARG A 224 22.39 6.96 1.82
C ARG A 224 21.94 6.14 0.58
N ARG A 225 20.85 5.41 0.73
CA ARG A 225 19.88 5.08 -0.32
C ARG A 225 18.52 5.55 0.18
N LYS A 226 17.60 5.87 -0.75
CA LYS A 226 16.26 6.44 -0.58
C LYS A 226 15.72 6.38 0.86
N ALA A 227 15.22 7.50 1.38
CA ALA A 227 14.57 7.57 2.70
C ALA A 227 13.63 6.36 2.86
N ALA A 228 14.04 5.39 3.67
CA ALA A 228 13.26 4.18 3.85
C ALA A 228 11.91 4.61 4.44
N PRO A 229 10.78 4.17 3.87
CA PRO A 229 9.49 4.48 4.45
C PRO A 229 9.50 4.03 5.90
N SER A 230 9.00 4.87 6.80
CA SER A 230 8.91 4.49 8.21
C SER A 230 7.83 3.43 8.35
N LEU A 231 8.12 2.37 9.12
CA LEU A 231 7.08 1.42 9.51
C LEU A 231 5.89 2.20 10.09
N PRO A 232 4.64 1.85 9.71
CA PRO A 232 3.47 2.51 10.28
C PRO A 232 3.50 2.42 11.81
N PRO A 233 2.92 3.43 12.49
CA PRO A 233 2.79 3.38 13.93
C PRO A 233 2.05 2.08 14.30
N SER A 234 2.38 1.50 15.44
CA SER A 234 1.71 0.29 15.93
C SER A 234 1.30 0.50 17.37
N SER A 235 0.11 0.05 17.74
CA SER A 235 -0.33 0.08 19.14
C SER A 235 0.61 -0.75 20.00
N THR A 236 1.08 -0.19 21.12
CA THR A 236 2.00 -0.85 22.08
C THR A 236 1.27 -1.82 23.02
N ALA A 237 -0.07 -1.82 23.00
CA ALA A 237 -0.90 -2.68 23.83
C ALA A 237 -0.72 -4.18 23.48
N GLN A 238 -0.90 -5.04 24.48
CA GLN A 238 -0.89 -6.49 24.30
C GLN A 238 -2.10 -6.94 23.46
N PHE A 239 -1.84 -7.56 22.31
CA PHE A 239 -2.87 -8.21 21.49
C PHE A 239 -3.48 -9.39 22.28
N LYS A 240 -4.81 -9.34 22.50
CA LYS A 240 -5.64 -10.42 23.03
C LYS A 240 -6.69 -10.74 21.96
N PRO A 241 -6.77 -11.98 21.43
CA PRO A 241 -7.86 -12.36 20.53
C PRO A 241 -9.17 -12.29 21.30
N GLU A 242 -10.10 -11.44 20.87
CA GLU A 242 -11.42 -11.29 21.48
C GLU A 242 -12.51 -11.76 20.51
N PRO A 243 -13.73 -12.08 21.00
CA PRO A 243 -14.82 -12.52 20.14
C PRO A 243 -15.04 -11.49 19.02
N ILE A 244 -14.82 -11.92 17.78
CA ILE A 244 -15.02 -11.09 16.61
C ILE A 244 -16.49 -11.26 16.25
N TRP A 245 -17.30 -10.20 16.36
CA TRP A 245 -18.61 -10.20 15.70
C TRP A 245 -18.39 -10.47 14.22
N ALA A 246 -18.86 -11.61 13.74
CA ALA A 246 -18.53 -12.06 12.39
C ALA A 246 -19.02 -11.02 11.39
N MET A 247 -18.22 -10.73 10.36
CA MET A 247 -18.64 -9.79 9.30
C MET A 247 -19.98 -10.22 8.69
N GLU A 248 -20.23 -11.52 8.60
CA GLU A 248 -21.50 -12.11 8.16
C GLU A 248 -22.68 -11.68 9.03
N GLN A 249 -22.54 -11.68 10.36
CA GLN A 249 -23.61 -11.24 11.27
C GLN A 249 -23.82 -9.71 11.18
N TYR A 250 -22.76 -8.93 10.98
CA TYR A 250 -22.88 -7.48 10.77
C TYR A 250 -23.61 -7.14 9.47
N GLU A 251 -23.23 -7.79 8.36
CA GLU A 251 -23.93 -7.63 7.07
C GLU A 251 -25.39 -8.09 7.18
N HIS A 252 -25.66 -9.15 7.95
CA HIS A 252 -27.03 -9.61 8.20
C HIS A 252 -27.85 -8.58 9.00
N ALA A 253 -27.27 -7.95 10.03
CA ALA A 253 -27.93 -6.87 10.77
C ALA A 253 -28.21 -5.66 9.87
N LEU A 254 -27.24 -5.23 9.05
CA LEU A 254 -27.42 -4.15 8.08
C LEU A 254 -28.51 -4.49 7.07
N LYS A 255 -28.57 -5.73 6.59
CA LYS A 255 -29.62 -6.19 5.68
C LYS A 255 -31.01 -6.09 6.32
N ILE A 256 -31.18 -6.54 7.56
CA ILE A 256 -32.44 -6.40 8.31
C ILE A 256 -32.84 -4.92 8.44
N MET A 257 -31.86 -4.05 8.74
CA MET A 257 -32.11 -2.60 8.78
C MET A 257 -32.52 -2.06 7.41
N GLN A 258 -31.88 -2.47 6.32
CA GLN A 258 -32.25 -2.04 4.98
C GLN A 258 -33.65 -2.52 4.56
N ASP A 259 -34.02 -3.75 4.90
CA ASP A 259 -35.35 -4.30 4.62
C ASP A 259 -36.47 -3.50 5.31
N MET A 260 -36.15 -2.79 6.40
CA MET A 260 -37.08 -1.86 7.06
C MET A 260 -37.47 -0.67 6.15
N ALA A 261 -36.62 -0.25 5.22
CA ALA A 261 -36.96 0.80 4.26
C ALA A 261 -38.21 0.42 3.44
N LEU A 262 -38.28 -0.85 3.01
CA LEU A 262 -39.43 -1.37 2.27
C LEU A 262 -40.71 -1.39 3.10
N VAL A 263 -40.61 -1.63 4.40
CA VAL A 263 -41.75 -1.56 5.32
C VAL A 263 -42.26 -0.11 5.43
N MET A 264 -41.34 0.86 5.51
CA MET A 264 -41.69 2.29 5.54
C MET A 264 -42.38 2.74 4.25
N GLU A 265 -41.89 2.27 3.10
CA GLU A 265 -42.50 2.55 1.78
C GLU A 265 -43.89 1.93 1.63
N ARG A 266 -44.12 0.74 2.18
CA ARG A 266 -45.40 0.02 2.08
C ARG A 266 -46.46 0.50 3.07
N SER A 267 -46.08 1.21 4.12
CA SER A 267 -47.01 1.66 5.17
C SER A 267 -46.74 3.10 5.59
N PRO A 268 -46.77 4.07 4.66
CA PRO A 268 -46.25 5.41 4.91
C PRO A 268 -46.99 6.17 6.02
N GLU A 269 -48.30 5.99 6.13
CA GLU A 269 -49.14 6.61 7.17
C GLU A 269 -48.73 6.19 8.58
N ALA A 270 -48.21 4.97 8.76
CA ALA A 270 -47.76 4.49 10.07
C ALA A 270 -46.49 5.21 10.53
N PHE A 271 -45.61 5.63 9.61
CA PHE A 271 -44.30 6.22 9.93
C PHE A 271 -44.27 7.74 9.90
N LYS A 272 -45.32 8.37 9.37
CA LYS A 272 -45.43 9.83 9.21
C LYS A 272 -45.30 10.62 10.52
N LEU A 273 -45.96 10.13 11.57
CA LEU A 273 -45.99 10.78 12.89
C LEU A 273 -44.88 10.31 13.85
N MET A 274 -44.05 9.35 13.42
CA MET A 274 -43.01 8.79 14.28
C MET A 274 -41.84 9.75 14.43
N ASP A 275 -41.34 9.86 15.66
CA ASP A 275 -40.09 10.53 15.97
C ASP A 275 -38.91 9.54 15.93
N GLU A 276 -37.71 10.03 16.26
CA GLU A 276 -36.47 9.26 16.16
C GLU A 276 -36.49 8.03 17.07
N GLU A 277 -37.12 8.17 18.25
CA GLU A 277 -37.26 7.13 19.25
C GLU A 277 -38.24 6.04 18.81
N ALA A 278 -39.40 6.43 18.28
CA ALA A 278 -40.38 5.49 17.74
C ALA A 278 -39.80 4.71 16.54
N LEU A 279 -39.13 5.38 15.60
CA LEU A 279 -38.47 4.72 14.46
C LEU A 279 -37.42 3.73 14.95
N ARG A 280 -36.55 4.15 15.87
CA ARG A 280 -35.51 3.30 16.48
C ARG A 280 -36.10 2.05 17.12
N GLN A 281 -37.22 2.17 17.84
CA GLN A 281 -37.90 1.02 18.44
C GLN A 281 -38.37 0.00 17.38
N HIS A 282 -38.86 0.47 16.23
CA HIS A 282 -39.22 -0.43 15.13
C HIS A 282 -38.02 -1.21 14.58
N PHE A 283 -36.86 -0.57 14.40
CA PHE A 283 -35.64 -1.28 14.02
C PHE A 283 -35.23 -2.30 15.08
N LEU A 284 -35.31 -1.94 16.37
CA LEU A 284 -34.97 -2.83 17.48
C LEU A 284 -35.84 -4.10 17.50
N VAL A 285 -37.15 -3.95 17.30
CA VAL A 285 -38.10 -5.09 17.26
C VAL A 285 -37.77 -6.04 16.10
N GLN A 286 -37.45 -5.51 14.92
CA GLN A 286 -37.07 -6.34 13.77
C GLN A 286 -35.75 -7.08 13.98
N LEU A 287 -34.76 -6.40 14.56
CA LEU A 287 -33.47 -7.01 14.89
C LEU A 287 -33.65 -8.13 15.91
N ASN A 288 -34.32 -7.87 17.04
CA ASN A 288 -34.55 -8.90 18.06
C ASN A 288 -35.37 -10.08 17.51
N GLY A 289 -36.43 -9.83 16.73
CA GLY A 289 -37.23 -10.91 16.14
C GLY A 289 -36.44 -11.85 15.22
N GLN A 290 -35.45 -11.33 14.49
CA GLN A 290 -34.64 -12.11 13.53
C GLN A 290 -33.38 -12.73 14.15
N PHE A 291 -32.85 -12.14 15.22
CA PHE A 291 -31.67 -12.64 15.93
C PHE A 291 -32.02 -13.60 17.08
N GLU A 292 -33.02 -13.31 17.91
CA GLU A 292 -33.45 -14.20 19.00
C GLU A 292 -34.04 -15.53 18.47
N GLY A 293 -34.72 -15.49 17.32
CA GLY A 293 -35.29 -16.67 16.66
C GLY A 293 -34.25 -17.69 16.14
N LYS A 294 -32.95 -17.34 16.15
CA LYS A 294 -31.86 -18.20 15.65
C LYS A 294 -31.01 -18.84 16.75
N ALA A 295 -31.47 -18.81 18.01
CA ALA A 295 -30.79 -19.40 19.17
C ALA A 295 -29.40 -18.81 19.48
N THR A 296 -29.17 -17.53 19.15
CA THR A 296 -28.00 -16.80 19.64
C THR A 296 -28.41 -15.99 20.88
N GLY A 297 -27.64 -16.10 21.97
CA GLY A 297 -27.88 -15.36 23.22
C GLY A 297 -27.53 -13.87 23.11
N GLU A 298 -27.71 -13.29 21.93
CA GLU A 298 -27.32 -11.94 21.53
C GLU A 298 -28.58 -11.06 21.59
N THR A 299 -28.62 -10.10 22.53
CA THR A 299 -29.79 -9.23 22.70
C THR A 299 -29.45 -7.80 22.30
N PHE A 300 -30.25 -7.22 21.40
CA PHE A 300 -30.15 -5.79 21.14
C PHE A 300 -30.87 -5.02 22.25
N ASN A 301 -30.14 -4.09 22.86
CA ASN A 301 -30.60 -3.26 23.95
C ASN A 301 -30.47 -1.78 23.59
N MET A 302 -31.19 -0.95 24.34
CA MET A 302 -31.07 0.50 24.29
C MET A 302 -30.07 0.97 25.37
N GLU A 303 -29.18 1.88 25.03
CA GLU A 303 -28.37 2.63 25.99
C GLU A 303 -28.35 4.10 25.56
N GLY A 304 -28.66 5.03 26.48
CA GLY A 304 -28.90 6.42 26.10
C GLY A 304 -30.23 6.63 25.35
N LYS A 305 -30.32 7.72 24.57
CA LYS A 305 -31.57 8.14 23.89
C LYS A 305 -31.67 7.68 22.43
N THR A 306 -30.54 7.43 21.77
CA THR A 306 -30.48 7.33 20.29
C THR A 306 -29.76 6.08 19.77
N ASP A 307 -29.11 5.32 20.64
CA ASP A 307 -28.26 4.21 20.26
C ASP A 307 -29.01 2.85 20.31
N ILE A 308 -28.72 1.98 19.34
CA ILE A 308 -29.04 0.54 19.33
C ILE A 308 -27.72 -0.20 19.56
N LEU A 309 -27.65 -0.99 20.62
CA LEU A 309 -26.47 -1.76 20.98
C LEU A 309 -26.74 -3.24 20.93
N LEU A 310 -25.79 -4.01 20.44
CA LEU A 310 -25.79 -5.45 20.58
C LEU A 310 -24.76 -5.87 21.63
N ARG A 311 -25.20 -6.68 22.59
CA ARG A 311 -24.32 -7.20 23.65
C ARG A 311 -24.12 -8.71 23.54
N GLU A 312 -22.87 -9.12 23.68
CA GLU A 312 -22.46 -10.51 23.90
C GLU A 312 -21.75 -10.58 25.27
N GLY A 313 -22.44 -11.09 26.30
CA GLY A 313 -22.00 -10.96 27.69
C GLY A 313 -21.96 -9.49 28.16
N ASP A 314 -20.83 -9.06 28.74
CA ASP A 314 -20.63 -7.67 29.21
C ASP A 314 -20.04 -6.74 28.13
N ARG A 315 -20.07 -7.11 26.84
CA ARG A 315 -19.37 -6.39 25.75
C ARG A 315 -20.31 -5.91 24.65
N ASN A 316 -20.11 -4.68 24.19
CA ASN A 316 -20.81 -4.11 23.03
C ASN A 316 -20.10 -4.54 21.73
N VAL A 317 -20.79 -5.30 20.88
CA VAL A 317 -20.23 -5.88 19.64
C VAL A 317 -20.73 -5.19 18.37
N PHE A 318 -21.83 -4.45 18.46
CA PHE A 318 -22.37 -3.59 17.40
C PHE A 318 -23.03 -2.35 18.01
N ILE A 319 -22.86 -1.20 17.35
CA ILE A 319 -23.42 0.09 17.76
C ILE A 319 -24.04 0.74 16.54
N ALA A 320 -25.33 1.09 16.61
CA ALA A 320 -25.98 1.92 15.61
C ALA A 320 -26.56 3.18 16.24
N GLU A 321 -26.22 4.35 15.71
CA GLU A 321 -26.82 5.63 16.09
C GLU A 321 -27.94 5.97 15.10
N CYS A 322 -29.12 6.29 15.62
CA CYS A 322 -30.25 6.76 14.83
C CYS A 322 -30.27 8.30 14.81
N LYS A 323 -30.45 8.92 13.64
CA LYS A 323 -30.55 10.38 13.54
C LYS A 323 -31.46 10.86 12.43
N PHE A 324 -32.33 11.83 12.71
CA PHE A 324 -32.91 12.64 11.64
C PHE A 324 -31.87 13.53 10.97
N TRP A 325 -31.91 13.59 9.64
CA TRP A 325 -31.10 14.52 8.87
C TRP A 325 -31.49 15.96 9.20
N LYS A 326 -30.56 16.69 9.84
CA LYS A 326 -30.67 18.13 10.13
C LYS A 326 -29.52 18.93 9.51
N GLY A 327 -28.84 18.34 8.53
CA GLY A 327 -27.68 18.89 7.84
C GLY A 327 -26.31 18.37 8.31
N PRO A 328 -25.23 18.75 7.61
CA PRO A 328 -23.85 18.27 7.82
C PRO A 328 -23.36 18.34 9.26
N LYS A 329 -23.62 19.46 9.96
CA LYS A 329 -23.15 19.67 11.34
C LYS A 329 -23.74 18.64 12.32
N ALA A 330 -25.03 18.33 12.20
CA ALA A 330 -25.68 17.35 13.05
C ALA A 330 -25.19 15.92 12.74
N PHE A 331 -24.90 15.63 11.47
CA PHE A 331 -24.35 14.35 11.06
C PHE A 331 -22.89 14.15 11.53
N GLY A 332 -22.04 15.19 11.45
CA GLY A 332 -20.69 15.16 12.02
C GLY A 332 -20.71 14.87 13.53
N ALA A 333 -21.61 15.52 14.27
CA ALA A 333 -21.79 15.24 15.70
C ALA A 333 -22.23 13.79 15.99
N ALA A 334 -22.99 13.15 15.09
CA ALA A 334 -23.34 11.74 15.21
C ALA A 334 -22.12 10.82 14.99
N ILE A 335 -21.20 11.17 14.08
CA ILE A 335 -19.92 10.46 13.93
C ILE A 335 -19.11 10.61 15.22
N ASP A 336 -18.98 11.82 15.77
CA ASP A 336 -18.26 12.07 17.02
C ASP A 336 -18.86 11.28 18.20
N GLN A 337 -20.18 11.28 18.33
CA GLN A 337 -20.91 10.52 19.37
C GLN A 337 -20.63 9.02 19.26
N LEU A 338 -20.74 8.45 18.06
CA LEU A 338 -20.47 7.05 17.79
C LEU A 338 -19.00 6.69 18.10
N LEU A 339 -18.05 7.55 17.71
CA LEU A 339 -16.64 7.38 18.07
C LEU A 339 -16.40 7.50 19.58
N GLY A 340 -17.20 8.32 20.29
CA GLY A 340 -17.18 8.44 21.75
C GLY A 340 -17.66 7.18 22.47
N TYR A 341 -18.67 6.49 21.94
CA TYR A 341 -19.16 5.21 22.47
C TYR A 341 -18.32 4.01 22.05
N SER A 342 -17.53 4.14 20.98
CA SER A 342 -16.66 3.08 20.49
C SER A 342 -15.56 2.80 21.52
N THR A 343 -15.89 1.95 22.51
CA THR A 343 -14.94 1.52 23.50
C THR A 343 -13.89 0.65 22.80
N TRP A 344 -12.69 1.19 22.71
CA TRP A 344 -11.36 0.58 22.52
C TRP A 344 -11.10 -0.62 21.57
N ARG A 345 -12.04 -1.41 21.02
CA ARG A 345 -11.72 -2.61 20.21
C ARG A 345 -12.72 -2.89 19.07
N ASP A 346 -12.18 -2.95 17.84
CA ASP A 346 -12.77 -3.31 16.53
C ASP A 346 -14.31 -3.28 16.42
N SER A 347 -14.89 -2.07 16.55
CA SER A 347 -16.32 -1.85 16.46
C SER A 347 -16.77 -1.74 15.00
N LYS A 348 -17.70 -2.61 14.60
CA LYS A 348 -18.52 -2.40 13.41
C LYS A 348 -19.73 -1.59 13.83
N THR A 349 -19.98 -0.48 13.16
CA THR A 349 -20.99 0.48 13.57
C THR A 349 -21.87 0.90 12.41
N ALA A 350 -23.01 1.50 12.73
CA ALA A 350 -23.90 2.07 11.75
C ALA A 350 -24.43 3.44 12.17
N ILE A 351 -24.77 4.27 11.19
CA ILE A 351 -25.61 5.44 11.40
C ILE A 351 -26.84 5.29 10.51
N LEU A 352 -28.01 5.25 11.13
CA LEU A 352 -29.31 5.21 10.46
C LEU A 352 -29.80 6.66 10.31
N VAL A 353 -29.68 7.21 9.11
CA VAL A 353 -30.09 8.58 8.79
C VAL A 353 -31.53 8.59 8.30
N PHE A 354 -32.42 9.20 9.07
CA PHE A 354 -33.82 9.40 8.70
C PHE A 354 -33.97 10.72 7.94
N ASN A 355 -34.29 10.64 6.66
CA ASN A 355 -34.50 11.79 5.80
C ASN A 355 -36.00 12.10 5.67
N ARG A 356 -36.42 13.27 6.14
CA ARG A 356 -37.80 13.77 6.00
C ARG A 356 -37.78 15.14 5.33
N GLY A 357 -38.41 15.25 4.16
CA GLY A 357 -38.61 16.53 3.46
C GLY A 357 -37.37 17.15 2.78
N THR A 358 -36.23 16.47 2.74
CA THR A 358 -35.05 16.88 1.94
C THR A 358 -34.85 15.92 0.78
N ASP A 359 -34.36 16.42 -0.36
CA ASP A 359 -34.02 15.55 -1.49
C ASP A 359 -32.87 14.59 -1.11
N THR A 360 -33.04 13.29 -1.41
CA THR A 360 -32.11 12.24 -0.99
C THR A 360 -30.70 12.45 -1.57
N SER A 361 -30.57 12.98 -2.79
CA SER A 361 -29.25 13.26 -3.38
C SER A 361 -28.49 14.35 -2.61
N THR A 362 -29.22 15.34 -2.08
CA THR A 362 -28.65 16.40 -1.23
C THR A 362 -28.16 15.81 0.10
N VAL A 363 -28.93 14.90 0.69
CA VAL A 363 -28.55 14.20 1.92
C VAL A 363 -27.30 13.35 1.70
N LEU A 364 -27.28 12.52 0.66
CA LEU A 364 -26.13 11.66 0.33
C LEU A 364 -24.86 12.47 0.06
N THR A 365 -24.97 13.57 -0.68
CA THR A 365 -23.84 14.48 -0.94
C THR A 365 -23.32 15.09 0.37
N GLY A 366 -24.23 15.55 1.24
CA GLY A 366 -23.89 16.11 2.54
C GLY A 366 -23.21 15.09 3.47
N ILE A 367 -23.72 13.85 3.52
CA ILE A 367 -23.12 12.74 4.27
C ILE A 367 -21.70 12.48 3.80
N ASN A 368 -21.52 12.31 2.48
CA ASN A 368 -20.20 11.94 1.95
C ASN A 368 -19.17 13.05 2.14
N ALA A 369 -19.54 14.31 1.87
CA ALA A 369 -18.66 15.45 2.13
C ALA A 369 -18.26 15.55 3.61
N THR A 370 -19.21 15.33 4.53
CA THR A 370 -18.94 15.42 5.97
C THR A 370 -18.07 14.26 6.46
N ALA A 371 -18.38 13.03 6.05
CA ALA A 371 -17.64 11.84 6.50
C ALA A 371 -16.19 11.84 5.98
N THR A 372 -15.97 12.26 4.73
CA THR A 372 -14.63 12.33 4.13
C THR A 372 -13.79 13.48 4.67
N ALA A 373 -14.42 14.59 5.09
CA ALA A 373 -13.75 15.70 5.75
C ALA A 373 -13.50 15.47 7.25
N HIS A 374 -14.04 14.38 7.82
CA HIS A 374 -13.91 14.08 9.24
C HIS A 374 -12.44 13.75 9.59
N GLY A 375 -11.94 14.29 10.70
CA GLY A 375 -10.52 14.11 11.10
C GLY A 375 -10.10 12.66 11.30
N ASN A 376 -11.08 11.79 11.60
CA ASN A 376 -10.88 10.36 11.77
C ASN A 376 -11.00 9.53 10.47
N PHE A 377 -11.26 10.16 9.32
CA PHE A 377 -11.46 9.45 8.07
C PHE A 377 -10.18 8.77 7.57
N LYS A 378 -10.29 7.50 7.18
CA LYS A 378 -9.19 6.77 6.50
C LYS A 378 -9.48 6.52 5.04
N ARG A 379 -10.64 5.91 4.73
CA ARG A 379 -10.99 5.51 3.36
C ARG A 379 -12.47 5.24 3.17
N LEU A 380 -12.93 5.39 1.94
CA LEU A 380 -14.22 4.89 1.46
C LEU A 380 -14.10 3.40 1.12
N VAL A 381 -15.13 2.63 1.42
CA VAL A 381 -15.25 1.21 1.07
C VAL A 381 -16.43 1.05 0.12
N SER A 382 -16.31 0.13 -0.84
CA SER A 382 -17.42 -0.20 -1.73
C SER A 382 -18.65 -0.64 -0.93
N TRP A 383 -19.80 -0.07 -1.25
CA TRP A 383 -21.10 -0.38 -0.68
C TRP A 383 -22.08 -0.60 -1.82
N PRO A 384 -22.77 -1.75 -1.91
CA PRO A 384 -23.51 -2.14 -3.11
C PRO A 384 -24.91 -1.50 -3.21
N HIS A 385 -25.29 -0.62 -2.28
CA HIS A 385 -26.62 0.00 -2.25
C HIS A 385 -26.54 1.52 -2.43
N GLU A 386 -27.47 2.07 -3.19
CA GLU A 386 -27.50 3.50 -3.55
C GLU A 386 -27.90 4.41 -2.38
N SER A 387 -28.54 3.86 -1.35
CA SER A 387 -29.07 4.60 -0.20
C SER A 387 -28.08 4.68 0.98
N GLY A 388 -26.78 4.73 0.73
CA GLY A 388 -25.81 4.80 1.82
C GLY A 388 -24.36 4.76 1.39
N PHE A 389 -23.48 4.72 2.39
CA PHE A 389 -22.04 4.65 2.21
C PHE A 389 -21.40 3.77 3.27
N ARG A 390 -20.21 3.24 2.95
CA ARG A 390 -19.38 2.57 3.94
C ARG A 390 -18.01 3.22 4.00
N TYR A 391 -17.58 3.51 5.22
CA TYR A 391 -16.31 4.16 5.51
C TYR A 391 -15.49 3.32 6.48
N VAL A 392 -14.18 3.48 6.41
CA VAL A 392 -13.28 3.14 7.50
C VAL A 392 -12.81 4.44 8.14
N LEU A 393 -13.09 4.55 9.44
CA LEU A 393 -12.58 5.60 10.31
C LEU A 393 -11.48 5.02 11.21
N HIS A 394 -10.71 5.89 11.87
CA HIS A 394 -9.86 5.48 12.98
C HIS A 394 -10.41 5.96 14.32
N SER A 395 -10.08 5.26 15.41
CA SER A 395 -10.44 5.73 16.76
C SER A 395 -9.70 7.04 17.10
N SER A 396 -10.34 7.92 17.88
CA SER A 396 -9.76 9.22 18.28
C SER A 396 -8.53 9.09 19.19
N GLY A 397 -8.32 7.92 19.81
CA GLY A 397 -7.15 7.66 20.66
C GLY A 397 -6.05 6.79 20.03
N ASP A 398 -6.29 6.17 18.87
CA ASP A 398 -5.32 5.27 18.21
C ASP A 398 -5.59 5.21 16.70
N VAL A 399 -4.73 5.86 15.90
CA VAL A 399 -4.85 5.92 14.43
C VAL A 399 -4.78 4.53 13.79
N ASN A 400 -4.22 3.53 14.45
CA ASN A 400 -4.14 2.17 13.90
C ASN A 400 -5.42 1.37 14.09
N ARG A 401 -6.33 1.81 14.96
CA ARG A 401 -7.60 1.13 15.22
C ARG A 401 -8.62 1.58 14.21
N GLU A 402 -9.05 0.64 13.37
CA GLU A 402 -10.03 0.90 12.32
C GLU A 402 -11.45 0.59 12.81
N ILE A 403 -12.39 1.47 12.45
CA ILE A 403 -13.82 1.36 12.76
C ILE A 403 -14.55 1.35 11.43
N ILE A 404 -15.35 0.32 11.18
CA ILE A 404 -16.20 0.26 9.99
C ILE A 404 -17.50 0.98 10.32
N LEU A 405 -17.75 2.09 9.63
CA LEU A 405 -19.00 2.84 9.71
C LEU A 405 -19.80 2.61 8.43
N THR A 406 -20.98 2.01 8.56
CA THR A 406 -21.97 1.99 7.47
C THR A 406 -23.06 3.01 7.73
N VAL A 407 -23.26 3.94 6.81
CA VAL A 407 -24.32 4.95 6.87
C VAL A 407 -25.45 4.50 5.96
N LEU A 408 -26.65 4.33 6.50
CA LEU A 408 -27.86 3.96 5.77
C LEU A 408 -28.84 5.11 5.82
N VAL A 409 -29.37 5.52 4.66
CA VAL A 409 -30.32 6.62 4.53
C VAL A 409 -31.71 6.05 4.25
N PHE A 410 -32.67 6.40 5.09
CA PHE A 410 -34.07 6.00 4.98
C PHE A 410 -34.94 7.21 4.67
N HIS A 411 -35.78 7.10 3.65
CA HIS A 411 -36.80 8.11 3.41
C HIS A 411 -37.96 7.90 4.37
N VAL A 412 -38.24 8.90 5.20
CA VAL A 412 -39.38 8.88 6.11
C VAL A 412 -40.51 9.72 5.49
N PRO A 413 -41.70 9.13 5.26
CA PRO A 413 -42.85 9.82 4.69
C PRO A 413 -43.21 11.09 5.44
N THR A 414 -43.70 12.09 4.69
CA THR A 414 -44.10 13.41 5.20
C THR A 414 -45.59 13.58 5.39
#